data_AF-A0A6P6EHR9-F1
#
_entry.id   AF-A0A6P6EHR9-F1
#
_cell.length_a   1.000
_cell.length_b   1.000
_cell.length_c   1.000
_cell.angle_alpha   90.00
_cell.angle_beta   90.00
_cell.angle_gamma   90.00
#
_symmetry.space_group_name_H-M   'P 1'
#
loop_
_entity.id
_entity.type
_entity.pdbx_description
1 polymer ?
#
loop_
_entity_poly.entity_id
_entity_poly.type
_entity_poly.pdbx_seq_one_letter_code
_entity_poly.pdbx_strand_id
1 'polypeptide(L)'
;MTNTIPITTPPPVALEATVPWLHGPRQPKPWPCLPSRPSLPVCSSHIPALALEAEHGVDMILMGSNEHLHPPARRQGRELMAYEVTVHRRDIEAVCLCCGSLQVHTQHPLFEGGMCAPCKDKFLEALFLYDEDGYQSCCSICASGDVLLICELSECTRCYCFECLDVLVGPGTSDKVHSMDSWVCFLCLPCPGSGLLRRRRKWRGQLKAFHDLEAESPLEIYKTVPVWKREPLRVLSLFGDIKQELTNLGFLEAGSQAGRLRHLEDVTDVVRRDVEGWGPFDLVYGSTPALGHACNHPPGWFLFQFHRLLQYARPPPSSPKPFFWMFVDNLLLTREDQAIAARFLETEPATLQEVRGQVLHRAVRVWSNIPAVRSSRHSALAPEEEASLLAHVTQNTELSTRASASLVKNCFLPLREYFSYFSQNSLPLYK
;
A
#
# COMPACT_ATOMS: atom_id res chain seq x y z
N MET A 1 -51.82 50.17 31.85
CA MET A 1 -51.76 49.55 33.19
C MET A 1 -50.82 48.36 33.10
N THR A 2 -49.64 48.55 33.69
CA THR A 2 -48.51 47.63 33.78
C THR A 2 -48.71 46.62 34.90
N ASN A 3 -48.32 45.36 34.70
CA ASN A 3 -48.00 44.46 35.81
C ASN A 3 -46.70 43.72 35.50
N THR A 4 -45.71 44.01 36.35
CA THR A 4 -44.33 43.54 36.38
C THR A 4 -44.24 42.36 37.35
N ILE A 5 -43.48 41.31 37.03
CA ILE A 5 -43.10 40.24 37.97
C ILE A 5 -41.56 40.17 37.99
N PRO A 6 -40.90 40.16 39.17
CA PRO A 6 -39.45 40.32 39.28
C PRO A 6 -38.69 38.99 39.38
N ILE A 7 -37.44 39.04 38.93
CA ILE A 7 -36.39 38.02 39.08
C ILE A 7 -35.72 38.22 40.45
N THR A 8 -35.47 37.13 41.19
CA THR A 8 -34.77 37.17 42.49
C THR A 8 -33.58 36.20 42.48
N THR A 9 -32.39 36.75 42.73
CA THR A 9 -31.12 36.04 42.97
C THR A 9 -30.90 35.81 44.47
N PRO A 10 -30.23 34.71 44.90
CA PRO A 10 -29.75 34.56 46.27
C PRO A 10 -28.24 34.92 46.45
N PRO A 11 -27.78 35.15 47.71
CA PRO A 11 -26.64 36.01 48.06
C PRO A 11 -25.32 35.26 48.36
N PRO A 12 -24.20 35.98 48.62
CA PRO A 12 -22.86 35.41 48.80
C PRO A 12 -22.53 35.10 50.27
N VAL A 13 -21.62 34.14 50.49
CA VAL A 13 -20.98 33.91 51.81
C VAL A 13 -19.47 33.88 51.63
N ALA A 14 -18.78 34.64 52.47
CA ALA A 14 -17.33 34.79 52.57
C ALA A 14 -16.84 34.41 53.98
N LEU A 15 -15.50 34.39 54.16
CA LEU A 15 -14.66 34.19 55.38
C LEU A 15 -14.10 32.76 55.49
N GLU A 16 -12.83 32.49 55.80
CA GLU A 16 -11.64 33.29 56.09
C GLU A 16 -10.40 32.35 56.03
N ALA A 17 -9.18 32.91 55.94
CA ALA A 17 -7.93 32.17 55.82
C ALA A 17 -7.25 31.93 57.18
N THR A 18 -6.58 30.78 57.39
CA THR A 18 -5.32 30.69 58.16
C THR A 18 -4.59 29.36 57.91
N VAL A 19 -3.26 29.44 57.77
CA VAL A 19 -2.28 28.35 57.59
C VAL A 19 -1.72 27.92 58.96
N PRO A 20 -1.33 26.65 59.17
CA PRO A 20 0.07 26.41 59.54
C PRO A 20 0.70 25.17 58.86
N TRP A 21 2.00 25.29 58.61
CA TRP A 21 2.94 24.30 58.07
C TRP A 21 3.18 23.10 59.01
N LEU A 22 3.56 21.92 58.48
CA LEU A 22 4.86 21.22 58.73
C LEU A 22 4.89 19.75 58.25
N HIS A 23 5.95 19.45 57.47
CA HIS A 23 6.72 18.19 57.28
C HIS A 23 6.17 16.91 56.62
N GLY A 24 6.84 16.51 55.51
CA GLY A 24 7.44 15.16 55.36
C GLY A 24 6.82 14.22 54.30
N PRO A 25 7.62 13.54 53.44
CA PRO A 25 7.15 12.94 52.19
C PRO A 25 6.55 11.54 52.37
N ARG A 26 5.41 11.25 51.71
CA ARG A 26 4.88 9.89 51.54
C ARG A 26 5.21 9.36 50.14
N GLN A 27 5.96 8.26 50.13
CA GLN A 27 6.29 7.39 49.00
C GLN A 27 5.02 6.92 48.23
N PRO A 28 5.01 6.89 46.89
CA PRO A 28 3.98 6.19 46.13
C PRO A 28 4.28 4.68 46.06
N LYS A 29 3.26 3.85 46.34
CA LYS A 29 3.29 2.39 46.23
C LYS A 29 3.40 1.95 44.74
N PRO A 30 4.04 0.80 44.45
CA PRO A 30 4.32 0.37 43.07
C PRO A 30 3.08 -0.22 42.37
N TRP A 31 2.94 0.09 41.09
CA TRP A 31 1.96 -0.52 40.18
C TRP A 31 2.38 -1.94 39.76
N PRO A 32 1.43 -2.86 39.54
CA PRO A 32 1.73 -4.23 39.15
C PRO A 32 2.29 -4.34 37.73
N CYS A 33 3.24 -5.27 37.56
CA CYS A 33 4.03 -5.52 36.37
C CYS A 33 3.24 -6.06 35.16
N LEU A 34 3.45 -5.40 34.00
CA LEU A 34 3.52 -5.84 32.58
C LEU A 34 3.01 -7.23 32.13
N PRO A 35 2.65 -7.33 30.83
CA PRO A 35 3.26 -8.32 29.94
C PRO A 35 4.33 -7.68 29.05
N SER A 36 5.41 -8.43 28.91
CA SER A 36 6.72 -8.13 28.31
C SER A 36 6.71 -7.70 26.84
N ARG A 37 7.57 -6.72 26.52
CA ARG A 37 8.02 -6.38 25.16
C ARG A 37 8.73 -7.59 24.51
N PRO A 38 8.59 -7.82 23.20
CA PRO A 38 9.59 -8.59 22.47
C PRO A 38 10.89 -7.78 22.43
N SER A 39 11.97 -8.38 22.90
CA SER A 39 13.33 -7.84 22.82
C SER A 39 13.77 -7.75 21.36
N LEU A 40 13.94 -6.53 20.86
CA LEU A 40 14.68 -6.28 19.61
C LEU A 40 16.18 -6.51 19.87
N PRO A 41 16.92 -7.15 18.95
CA PRO A 41 18.34 -7.38 19.13
C PRO A 41 19.10 -6.04 19.13
N VAL A 42 19.92 -5.85 20.16
CA VAL A 42 20.91 -4.76 20.25
C VAL A 42 22.06 -5.16 19.32
N CYS A 43 22.20 -4.49 18.18
CA CYS A 43 23.34 -4.70 17.30
C CYS A 43 24.54 -3.89 17.81
N SER A 44 25.50 -4.58 18.42
CA SER A 44 26.87 -4.09 18.59
C SER A 44 27.69 -4.64 17.44
N SER A 45 28.10 -3.79 16.49
CA SER A 45 29.02 -4.18 15.43
C SER A 45 30.37 -3.50 15.64
N HIS A 46 31.22 -4.12 16.44
CA HIS A 46 32.66 -4.02 16.27
C HIS A 46 33.06 -4.96 15.14
N ILE A 47 33.53 -4.41 14.01
CA ILE A 47 34.21 -5.17 12.95
C ILE A 47 35.71 -5.11 13.25
N PRO A 48 36.44 -6.23 13.42
CA PRO A 48 37.89 -6.19 13.48
C PRO A 48 38.45 -5.91 12.08
N ALA A 49 39.27 -4.88 11.97
CA ALA A 49 40.07 -4.63 10.77
C ALA A 49 41.13 -5.73 10.62
N LEU A 50 41.07 -6.49 9.54
CA LEU A 50 42.17 -7.33 9.09
C LEU A 50 42.78 -6.69 7.84
N ALA A 51 44.02 -6.24 8.00
CA ALA A 51 44.90 -5.82 6.92
C ALA A 51 45.24 -7.05 6.06
N LEU A 52 45.14 -6.91 4.75
CA LEU A 52 45.66 -7.88 3.80
C LEU A 52 46.86 -7.25 3.10
N GLU A 53 48.02 -7.85 3.33
CA GLU A 53 49.31 -7.51 2.74
C GLU A 53 49.35 -7.87 1.25
N ALA A 54 50.10 -7.08 0.50
CA ALA A 54 50.29 -7.22 -0.93
C ALA A 54 51.43 -8.20 -1.24
N GLU A 55 51.14 -9.25 -2.00
CA GLU A 55 52.15 -10.15 -2.57
C GLU A 55 52.20 -9.93 -4.09
N HIS A 56 53.39 -9.55 -4.57
CA HIS A 56 53.73 -9.32 -5.97
C HIS A 56 54.06 -10.66 -6.65
N GLY A 57 53.23 -11.07 -7.61
CA GLY A 57 53.54 -12.15 -8.55
C GLY A 57 53.79 -11.58 -9.95
N VAL A 58 55.05 -11.61 -10.40
CA VAL A 58 55.45 -11.31 -11.77
C VAL A 58 55.09 -12.50 -12.64
N ASP A 59 54.34 -12.29 -13.72
CA ASP A 59 54.18 -13.33 -14.73
C ASP A 59 54.23 -12.80 -16.17
N MET A 60 54.70 -13.71 -17.02
CA MET A 60 55.54 -13.52 -18.20
C MET A 60 54.79 -12.98 -19.44
N ILE A 61 55.47 -12.10 -20.20
CA ILE A 61 54.97 -11.51 -21.46
C ILE A 61 54.99 -12.56 -22.59
N LEU A 62 53.82 -12.86 -23.16
CA LEU A 62 53.67 -13.52 -24.46
C LEU A 62 53.10 -12.51 -25.45
N MET A 63 53.95 -12.06 -26.39
CA MET A 63 53.59 -11.18 -27.52
C MET A 63 52.70 -11.93 -28.51
N GLY A 64 51.49 -11.43 -28.73
CA GLY A 64 50.57 -11.90 -29.75
C GLY A 64 49.69 -10.77 -30.29
N SER A 65 49.94 -10.41 -31.55
CA SER A 65 49.05 -9.77 -32.53
C SER A 65 48.41 -8.40 -32.21
N ASN A 66 48.79 -7.45 -33.05
CA ASN A 66 48.31 -6.08 -33.18
C ASN A 66 46.84 -6.05 -33.64
N GLU A 67 45.90 -5.89 -32.72
CA GLU A 67 44.52 -5.48 -33.01
C GLU A 67 44.23 -4.13 -32.36
N HIS A 68 43.64 -3.25 -33.15
CA HIS A 68 43.34 -1.87 -32.81
C HIS A 68 42.62 -1.74 -31.45
N LEU A 69 43.25 -1.02 -30.52
CA LEU A 69 42.66 -0.59 -29.25
C LEU A 69 41.45 0.32 -29.52
N HIS A 70 40.25 -0.27 -29.54
CA HIS A 70 39.07 0.46 -29.09
C HIS A 70 39.26 0.77 -27.59
N PRO A 71 38.97 2.00 -27.13
CA PRO A 71 38.95 2.27 -25.69
C PRO A 71 37.96 1.30 -25.05
N PRO A 72 38.27 0.72 -23.86
CA PRO A 72 37.33 -0.17 -23.20
C PRO A 72 36.03 0.61 -23.04
N ALA A 73 34.93 0.05 -23.55
CA ALA A 73 33.61 0.60 -23.33
C ALA A 73 33.51 0.98 -21.84
N ARG A 74 33.22 2.25 -21.55
CA ARG A 74 33.01 2.70 -20.17
C ARG A 74 32.06 1.68 -19.55
N ARG A 75 32.52 0.94 -18.54
CA ARG A 75 31.62 0.11 -17.73
C ARG A 75 30.51 1.06 -17.30
N GLN A 76 29.30 0.85 -17.77
CA GLN A 76 28.14 1.69 -17.46
C GLN A 76 27.18 0.76 -16.75
N GLY A 77 26.75 1.13 -15.54
CA GLY A 77 25.79 0.33 -14.81
C GLY A 77 25.97 0.37 -13.30
N ARG A 78 25.15 -0.45 -12.62
CA ARG A 78 25.04 -0.54 -11.17
C ARG A 78 26.36 -0.92 -10.48
N GLU A 79 27.17 -1.76 -11.10
CA GLU A 79 28.44 -2.25 -10.52
C GLU A 79 29.44 -1.14 -10.20
N LEU A 80 29.41 -0.02 -10.94
CA LEU A 80 30.29 1.12 -10.65
C LEU A 80 29.74 2.05 -9.57
N MET A 81 28.48 1.89 -9.15
CA MET A 81 27.85 2.82 -8.21
C MET A 81 28.64 2.93 -6.91
N ALA A 82 29.08 1.78 -6.38
CA ALA A 82 29.90 1.75 -5.17
C ALA A 82 31.23 2.47 -5.38
N TYR A 83 31.87 2.29 -6.53
CA TYR A 83 33.12 2.95 -6.89
C TYR A 83 32.96 4.46 -7.08
N GLU A 84 31.91 4.90 -7.78
CA GLU A 84 31.60 6.33 -7.99
C GLU A 84 31.40 7.07 -6.65
N VAL A 85 30.68 6.46 -5.72
CA VAL A 85 30.39 7.09 -4.42
C VAL A 85 31.59 7.03 -3.48
N THR A 86 32.27 5.89 -3.39
CA THR A 86 33.35 5.70 -2.39
C THR A 86 34.71 6.22 -2.86
N VAL A 87 35.07 5.99 -4.12
CA VAL A 87 36.39 6.34 -4.69
C VAL A 87 36.34 7.70 -5.37
N HIS A 88 35.37 7.93 -6.27
CA HIS A 88 35.21 9.23 -6.92
C HIS A 88 34.54 10.29 -6.03
N ARG A 89 34.13 9.94 -4.81
CA ARG A 89 33.50 10.84 -3.83
C ARG A 89 32.29 11.57 -4.39
N ARG A 90 31.60 10.96 -5.36
CA ARG A 90 30.36 11.50 -5.93
C ARG A 90 29.26 11.42 -4.87
N ASP A 91 28.43 12.47 -4.80
CA ASP A 91 27.24 12.43 -3.96
C ASP A 91 26.29 11.33 -4.46
N ILE A 92 25.79 10.50 -3.54
CA ILE A 92 24.85 9.41 -3.86
C ILE A 92 23.54 9.96 -4.44
N GLU A 93 23.15 11.19 -4.06
CA GLU A 93 21.99 11.89 -4.62
C GLU A 93 22.16 12.24 -6.10
N ALA A 94 23.40 12.27 -6.61
CA ALA A 94 23.71 12.51 -8.02
C ALA A 94 23.85 11.22 -8.85
N VAL A 95 23.46 10.07 -8.29
CA VAL A 95 23.48 8.76 -8.97
C VAL A 95 22.12 8.08 -8.82
N CYS A 96 21.58 7.56 -9.91
CA CYS A 96 20.36 6.79 -9.89
C CYS A 96 20.56 5.47 -9.13
N LEU A 97 19.94 5.32 -7.95
CA LEU A 97 20.01 4.09 -7.16
C LEU A 97 19.46 2.86 -7.91
N CYS A 98 18.56 3.09 -8.85
CA CYS A 98 17.89 2.02 -9.57
C CYS A 98 18.71 1.48 -10.75
N CYS A 99 19.68 2.21 -11.31
CA CYS A 99 20.41 1.73 -12.50
C CYS A 99 21.86 2.20 -12.61
N GLY A 100 22.32 3.08 -11.73
CA GLY A 100 23.67 3.68 -11.78
C GLY A 100 23.81 4.86 -12.75
N SER A 101 22.74 5.27 -13.44
CA SER A 101 22.77 6.45 -14.31
C SER A 101 23.13 7.72 -13.54
N LEU A 102 23.97 8.56 -14.13
CA LEU A 102 24.33 9.88 -13.59
C LEU A 102 23.35 10.98 -13.99
N GLN A 103 22.38 10.67 -14.87
CA GLN A 103 21.33 11.59 -15.30
C GLN A 103 20.13 11.49 -14.34
N VAL A 104 20.27 12.08 -13.16
CA VAL A 104 19.22 12.09 -12.14
C VAL A 104 18.13 13.11 -12.51
N HIS A 105 16.89 12.68 -12.41
CA HIS A 105 15.71 13.52 -12.63
C HIS A 105 15.12 14.00 -11.30
N THR A 106 15.03 13.09 -10.32
CA THR A 106 14.46 13.35 -8.99
C THR A 106 15.14 12.48 -7.94
N GLN A 107 14.80 12.68 -6.67
CA GLN A 107 15.31 11.87 -5.56
C GLN A 107 14.54 10.56 -5.43
N HIS A 108 15.24 9.46 -5.13
CA HIS A 108 14.59 8.20 -4.81
C HIS A 108 13.72 8.35 -3.54
N PRO A 109 12.43 7.95 -3.54
CA PRO A 109 11.51 8.32 -2.45
C PRO A 109 11.76 7.60 -1.11
N LEU A 110 12.33 6.39 -1.14
CA LEU A 110 12.51 5.55 0.05
C LEU A 110 13.92 5.63 0.68
N PHE A 111 14.96 5.68 -0.16
CA PHE A 111 16.37 5.66 0.22
C PHE A 111 17.09 6.88 -0.34
N GLU A 112 18.19 7.24 0.30
CA GLU A 112 19.03 8.36 -0.12
C GLU A 112 19.81 8.02 -1.39
N GLY A 113 19.65 8.88 -2.39
CA GLY A 113 20.15 8.71 -3.73
C GLY A 113 19.17 9.18 -4.80
N GLY A 114 19.66 9.34 -6.02
CA GLY A 114 18.89 9.85 -7.15
C GLY A 114 18.03 8.78 -7.84
N MET A 115 17.20 9.23 -8.77
CA MET A 115 16.40 8.42 -9.68
C MET A 115 16.34 9.10 -11.06
N CYS A 116 16.71 8.39 -12.11
CA CYS A 116 16.57 8.90 -13.49
C CYS A 116 15.12 8.77 -13.99
N ALA A 117 14.76 9.48 -15.06
CA ALA A 117 13.39 9.50 -15.57
C ALA A 117 12.83 8.10 -15.91
N PRO A 118 13.53 7.21 -16.64
CA PRO A 118 12.99 5.87 -16.92
C PRO A 118 12.77 5.02 -15.67
N CYS A 119 13.63 5.14 -14.65
CA CYS A 119 13.46 4.43 -13.40
C CYS A 119 12.33 5.02 -12.56
N LYS A 120 12.09 6.32 -12.66
CA LYS A 120 10.95 6.99 -12.03
C LYS A 120 9.64 6.44 -12.58
N ASP A 121 9.49 6.40 -13.90
CA ASP A 121 8.27 5.93 -14.56
C ASP A 121 8.00 4.47 -14.17
N LYS A 122 9.04 3.61 -14.26
CA LYS A 122 8.96 2.22 -13.82
C LYS A 122 8.60 2.08 -12.33
N PHE A 123 9.13 2.94 -11.47
CA PHE A 123 8.84 2.92 -10.04
C PHE A 123 7.39 3.30 -9.74
N LEU A 124 6.86 4.32 -10.43
CA LEU A 124 5.46 4.73 -10.31
C LEU A 124 4.50 3.62 -10.73
N GLU A 125 4.79 2.93 -11.83
CA GLU A 125 4.00 1.79 -12.30
C GLU A 125 3.99 0.63 -11.30
N ALA A 126 5.14 0.39 -10.63
CA ALA A 126 5.33 -0.77 -9.76
C ALA A 126 4.94 -0.55 -8.29
N LEU A 127 4.79 0.70 -7.83
CA LEU A 127 4.73 1.05 -6.39
C LEU A 127 3.66 0.27 -5.60
N PHE A 128 2.52 0.03 -6.23
CA PHE A 128 1.36 -0.66 -5.65
C PHE A 128 0.99 -1.93 -6.43
N LEU A 129 1.95 -2.53 -7.15
CA LEU A 129 1.78 -3.86 -7.74
C LEU A 129 2.07 -4.93 -6.70
N TYR A 130 1.14 -5.86 -6.57
CA TYR A 130 1.21 -6.99 -5.65
C TYR A 130 0.98 -8.29 -6.40
N ASP A 131 1.67 -9.33 -5.96
CA ASP A 131 1.48 -10.69 -6.43
C ASP A 131 0.40 -11.40 -5.61
N GLU A 132 0.00 -12.60 -6.06
CA GLU A 132 -1.04 -13.42 -5.42
C GLU A 132 -0.68 -13.85 -3.99
N ASP A 133 0.60 -13.87 -3.65
CA ASP A 133 1.11 -14.14 -2.30
C ASP A 133 0.91 -12.95 -1.33
N GLY A 134 0.44 -11.82 -1.86
CA GLY A 134 0.16 -10.60 -1.12
C GLY A 134 1.37 -9.69 -0.89
N TYR A 135 2.55 -10.02 -1.42
CA TYR A 135 3.74 -9.16 -1.34
C TYR A 135 3.88 -8.29 -2.60
N GLN A 136 4.73 -7.26 -2.54
CA GLN A 136 4.99 -6.42 -3.69
C GLN A 136 5.70 -7.21 -4.80
N SER A 137 5.20 -7.10 -6.03
CA SER A 137 5.71 -7.83 -7.20
C SER A 137 7.12 -7.42 -7.62
N CYS A 138 7.64 -6.32 -7.07
CA CYS A 138 8.88 -5.72 -7.52
C CYS A 138 9.74 -5.27 -6.33
N CYS A 139 11.04 -5.19 -6.59
CA CYS A 139 12.02 -4.67 -5.66
C CYS A 139 11.67 -3.23 -5.23
N SER A 140 11.60 -3.00 -3.92
CA SER A 140 11.34 -1.69 -3.32
C SER A 140 12.40 -0.63 -3.65
N ILE A 141 13.55 -0.98 -4.23
CA ILE A 141 14.59 -0.02 -4.64
C ILE A 141 14.52 0.30 -6.13
N CYS A 142 14.38 -0.71 -6.97
CA CYS A 142 14.58 -0.52 -8.42
C CYS A 142 13.41 -0.93 -9.30
N ALA A 143 12.32 -1.38 -8.69
CA ALA A 143 11.15 -1.87 -9.39
C ALA A 143 11.43 -3.01 -10.39
N SER A 144 12.51 -3.81 -10.21
CA SER A 144 12.69 -5.05 -10.97
C SER A 144 11.96 -6.21 -10.27
N GLY A 145 11.39 -7.12 -11.06
CA GLY A 145 10.61 -8.27 -10.60
C GLY A 145 11.33 -9.60 -10.84
N ASP A 146 12.66 -9.61 -10.68
CA ASP A 146 13.48 -10.81 -10.83
C ASP A 146 13.38 -11.67 -9.55
N VAL A 147 14.49 -12.27 -9.09
CA VAL A 147 14.52 -12.98 -7.81
C VAL A 147 14.47 -11.98 -6.66
N LEU A 148 13.48 -12.13 -5.78
CA LEU A 148 13.18 -11.22 -4.69
C LEU A 148 13.37 -11.88 -3.32
N LEU A 149 13.92 -11.11 -2.39
CA LEU A 149 14.01 -11.41 -0.96
C LEU A 149 12.87 -10.70 -0.24
N ILE A 150 12.05 -11.48 0.46
CA ILE A 150 10.84 -11.01 1.14
C ILE A 150 11.18 -10.67 2.60
N CYS A 151 10.59 -9.59 3.12
CA CYS A 151 10.70 -9.23 4.53
C CYS A 151 9.80 -10.11 5.41
N GLU A 152 10.37 -10.76 6.43
CA GLU A 152 9.66 -11.68 7.34
C GLU A 152 8.87 -10.98 8.46
N LEU A 153 8.94 -9.65 8.56
CA LEU A 153 8.07 -8.91 9.46
C LEU A 153 6.61 -9.02 8.97
N SER A 154 5.73 -9.63 9.77
CA SER A 154 4.35 -10.04 9.42
C SER A 154 3.44 -9.00 8.74
N GLU A 155 3.68 -7.70 8.96
CA GLU A 155 2.91 -6.60 8.36
C GLU A 155 3.67 -5.83 7.27
N CYS A 156 4.86 -6.28 6.93
CA CYS A 156 5.65 -5.75 5.83
C CYS A 156 5.36 -6.54 4.56
N THR A 157 5.17 -5.84 3.44
CA THR A 157 4.92 -6.44 2.13
C THR A 157 6.08 -6.25 1.17
N ARG A 158 7.24 -5.81 1.67
CA ARG A 158 8.33 -5.30 0.84
C ARG A 158 9.33 -6.37 0.46
N CYS A 159 9.78 -6.25 -0.78
CA CYS A 159 10.68 -7.17 -1.43
C CYS A 159 11.93 -6.44 -1.96
N TYR A 160 13.06 -7.12 -2.04
CA TYR A 160 14.32 -6.55 -2.54
C TYR A 160 15.03 -7.55 -3.45
N CYS A 161 15.55 -7.11 -4.59
CA CYS A 161 16.31 -8.00 -5.47
C CYS A 161 17.75 -8.19 -4.98
N PHE A 162 18.33 -9.35 -5.30
CA PHE A 162 19.70 -9.74 -4.91
C PHE A 162 20.72 -8.69 -5.33
N GLU A 163 20.65 -8.24 -6.59
CA GLU A 163 21.58 -7.27 -7.15
C GLU A 163 21.59 -5.95 -6.38
N CYS A 164 20.42 -5.42 -5.96
CA CYS A 164 20.38 -4.19 -5.17
C CYS A 164 21.08 -4.35 -3.82
N LEU A 165 20.96 -5.50 -3.17
CA LEU A 165 21.65 -5.75 -1.89
C LEU A 165 23.16 -5.83 -2.10
N ASP A 166 23.62 -6.55 -3.12
CA ASP A 166 25.05 -6.73 -3.34
C ASP A 166 25.75 -5.44 -3.80
N VAL A 167 25.08 -4.62 -4.61
CA VAL A 167 25.62 -3.34 -5.09
C VAL A 167 25.60 -2.27 -4.01
N LEU A 168 24.48 -2.14 -3.26
CA LEU A 168 24.28 -1.01 -2.36
C LEU A 168 24.71 -1.29 -0.91
N VAL A 169 24.60 -2.53 -0.46
CA VAL A 169 24.97 -2.91 0.92
C VAL A 169 26.38 -3.49 0.94
N GLY A 170 26.67 -4.39 0.01
CA GLY A 170 28.00 -4.92 -0.24
C GLY A 170 27.97 -6.34 -0.83
N PRO A 171 29.00 -6.75 -1.60
CA PRO A 171 29.01 -8.06 -2.25
C PRO A 171 28.79 -9.23 -1.29
N GLY A 172 27.95 -10.19 -1.69
CA GLY A 172 27.59 -11.38 -0.89
C GLY A 172 26.63 -11.08 0.26
N THR A 173 25.96 -9.92 0.26
CA THR A 173 24.92 -9.62 1.24
C THR A 173 23.63 -10.37 0.90
N SER A 174 23.32 -10.50 -0.37
CA SER A 174 22.12 -11.22 -0.83
C SER A 174 22.12 -12.68 -0.36
N ASP A 175 23.23 -13.41 -0.53
CA ASP A 175 23.41 -14.79 -0.07
C ASP A 175 23.28 -14.92 1.45
N LYS A 176 23.87 -13.98 2.20
CA LYS A 176 23.76 -13.94 3.65
C LYS A 176 22.30 -13.77 4.08
N VAL A 177 21.57 -12.84 3.45
CA VAL A 177 20.16 -12.59 3.74
C VAL A 177 19.31 -13.79 3.35
N HIS A 178 19.57 -14.40 2.20
CA HIS A 178 18.87 -15.58 1.73
C HIS A 178 19.07 -16.79 2.66
N SER A 179 20.23 -16.88 3.30
CA SER A 179 20.56 -17.95 4.26
C SER A 179 20.02 -17.70 5.68
N MET A 180 19.38 -16.56 5.95
CA MET A 180 18.80 -16.27 7.26
C MET A 180 17.42 -16.90 7.41
N ASP A 181 17.16 -17.50 8.57
CA ASP A 181 15.83 -18.03 8.91
C ASP A 181 14.76 -16.94 9.04
N SER A 182 15.17 -15.71 9.38
CA SER A 182 14.26 -14.57 9.53
C SER A 182 14.98 -13.26 9.23
N TRP A 183 14.66 -12.63 8.10
CA TRP A 183 15.21 -11.34 7.72
C TRP A 183 14.19 -10.20 7.79
N VAL A 184 14.61 -9.07 8.36
CA VAL A 184 13.81 -7.83 8.45
C VAL A 184 14.45 -6.77 7.56
N CYS A 185 13.66 -6.16 6.68
CA CYS A 185 14.18 -5.27 5.66
C CYS A 185 14.64 -3.90 6.19
N PHE A 186 15.40 -3.19 5.35
CA PHE A 186 16.02 -1.89 5.67
C PHE A 186 15.02 -0.77 6.00
N LEU A 187 13.76 -0.89 5.58
CA LEU A 187 12.71 0.06 5.96
C LEU A 187 12.09 -0.23 7.34
N CYS A 188 12.16 -1.48 7.78
CA CYS A 188 11.63 -1.96 9.06
C CYS A 188 12.68 -1.91 10.19
N LEU A 189 13.96 -2.06 9.85
CA LEU A 189 15.04 -1.98 10.84
C LEU A 189 15.09 -0.60 11.53
N PRO A 190 15.47 -0.57 12.83
CA PRO A 190 15.73 0.68 13.53
C PRO A 190 16.95 1.42 12.95
N CYS A 191 17.99 0.66 12.56
CA CYS A 191 19.21 1.22 11.97
C CYS A 191 18.88 1.90 10.63
N PRO A 192 19.27 3.18 10.44
CA PRO A 192 18.89 3.91 9.25
C PRO A 192 19.77 3.59 8.03
N GLY A 193 20.89 2.87 8.15
CA GLY A 193 21.74 2.59 7.00
C GLY A 193 22.56 1.31 7.12
N SER A 194 22.84 0.72 5.96
CA SER A 194 23.64 -0.49 5.77
C SER A 194 24.42 -0.36 4.46
N GLY A 195 25.76 -0.33 4.54
CA GLY A 195 26.60 -0.01 3.38
C GLY A 195 26.32 1.41 2.86
N LEU A 196 26.08 1.54 1.55
CA LEU A 196 25.67 2.79 0.90
C LEU A 196 24.16 3.03 1.01
N LEU A 197 23.38 1.99 1.32
CA LEU A 197 21.93 2.10 1.41
C LEU A 197 21.53 2.81 2.72
N ARG A 198 21.00 4.03 2.62
CA ARG A 198 20.50 4.80 3.76
C ARG A 198 19.03 5.14 3.60
N ARG A 199 18.20 4.75 4.57
CA ARG A 199 16.77 5.05 4.62
C ARG A 199 16.56 6.54 4.87
N ARG A 200 15.73 7.18 4.03
CA ARG A 200 15.38 8.59 4.24
C ARG A 200 14.57 8.80 5.52
N ARG A 201 14.82 9.94 6.18
CA ARG A 201 13.99 10.39 7.30
C ARG A 201 12.58 10.70 6.80
N LYS A 202 11.56 10.19 7.49
CA LYS A 202 10.14 10.41 7.14
C LYS A 202 9.80 10.00 5.69
N TRP A 203 10.46 8.97 5.16
CA TRP A 203 10.30 8.47 3.78
C TRP A 203 8.83 8.29 3.34
N ARG A 204 7.91 7.91 4.24
CA ARG A 204 6.48 7.77 3.90
C ARG A 204 5.85 9.07 3.40
N GLY A 205 6.26 10.21 3.96
CA GLY A 205 5.81 11.53 3.48
C GLY A 205 6.45 11.91 2.16
N GLN A 206 7.72 11.56 1.96
CA GLN A 206 8.42 11.78 0.70
C GLN A 206 7.87 10.90 -0.42
N LEU A 207 7.48 9.66 -0.13
CA LEU A 207 6.82 8.78 -1.09
C LEU A 207 5.49 9.36 -1.58
N LYS A 208 4.66 9.90 -0.66
CA LYS A 208 3.44 10.62 -1.04
C LYS A 208 3.78 11.82 -1.94
N ALA A 209 4.68 12.69 -1.50
CA ALA A 209 5.05 13.88 -2.26
C ALA A 209 5.63 13.54 -3.65
N PHE A 210 6.44 12.48 -3.75
CA PHE A 210 6.96 11.96 -5.00
C PHE A 210 5.83 11.50 -5.92
N HIS A 211 4.89 10.70 -5.42
CA HIS A 211 3.77 10.24 -6.24
C HIS A 211 2.88 11.41 -6.67
N ASP A 212 2.51 12.32 -5.77
CA ASP A 212 1.64 13.45 -6.09
C ASP A 212 2.28 14.42 -7.09
N LEU A 213 3.61 14.54 -7.09
CA LEU A 213 4.35 15.39 -8.02
C LEU A 213 4.58 14.71 -9.38
N GLU A 214 4.91 13.42 -9.38
CA GLU A 214 5.45 12.73 -10.54
C GLU A 214 4.43 11.84 -11.26
N ALA A 215 3.33 11.45 -10.60
CA ALA A 215 2.31 10.62 -11.22
C ALA A 215 1.37 11.48 -12.09
N GLU A 216 1.10 11.02 -13.31
CA GLU A 216 0.07 11.58 -14.20
C GLU A 216 -1.34 11.12 -13.79
N SER A 217 -1.65 11.14 -12.50
CA SER A 217 -2.94 10.71 -11.94
C SER A 217 -3.70 11.91 -11.36
N PRO A 218 -5.00 12.08 -11.66
CA PRO A 218 -5.82 13.11 -11.02
C PRO A 218 -6.11 12.79 -9.54
N LEU A 219 -5.87 11.55 -9.10
CA LEU A 219 -6.09 11.11 -7.73
C LEU A 219 -4.78 11.12 -6.95
N GLU A 220 -4.73 11.94 -5.90
CA GLU A 220 -3.66 11.91 -4.90
C GLU A 220 -3.71 10.60 -4.09
N ILE A 221 -2.53 10.12 -3.68
CA ILE A 221 -2.45 8.97 -2.77
C ILE A 221 -2.45 9.42 -1.31
N TYR A 222 -2.98 8.57 -0.44
CA TYR A 222 -2.80 8.78 0.99
C TYR A 222 -1.36 8.50 1.41
N LYS A 223 -0.91 9.18 2.47
CA LYS A 223 0.38 8.87 3.08
C LYS A 223 0.31 7.48 3.72
N THR A 224 1.27 6.60 3.40
CA THR A 224 1.31 5.25 3.98
C THR A 224 1.45 5.29 5.51
N VAL A 225 0.91 4.29 6.18
CA VAL A 225 0.82 4.24 7.65
C VAL A 225 1.90 3.30 8.20
N PRO A 226 2.70 3.74 9.19
CA PRO A 226 3.63 2.84 9.88
C PRO A 226 2.89 1.66 10.51
N VAL A 227 3.47 0.46 10.43
CA VAL A 227 2.90 -0.80 10.95
C VAL A 227 2.21 -0.65 12.32
N TRP A 228 2.92 -0.12 13.32
CA TRP A 228 2.40 0.05 14.69
C TRP A 228 1.27 1.10 14.85
N LYS A 229 0.92 1.84 13.80
CA LYS A 229 -0.19 2.81 13.78
C LYS A 229 -1.37 2.36 12.94
N ARG A 230 -1.27 1.20 12.29
CA ARG A 230 -2.33 0.69 11.42
C ARG A 230 -3.50 0.21 12.27
N GLU A 231 -4.68 0.76 12.00
CA GLU A 231 -5.94 0.35 12.63
C GLU A 231 -6.63 -0.72 11.76
N PRO A 232 -7.48 -1.57 12.34
CA PRO A 232 -8.29 -2.51 11.57
C PRO A 232 -9.24 -1.81 10.59
N LEU A 233 -9.39 -2.39 9.40
CA LEU A 233 -10.25 -1.87 8.33
C LEU A 233 -11.73 -1.92 8.73
N ARG A 234 -12.45 -0.80 8.53
CA ARG A 234 -13.92 -0.72 8.67
C ARG A 234 -14.57 -0.50 7.32
N VAL A 235 -15.57 -1.31 6.99
CA VAL A 235 -16.12 -1.45 5.64
C VAL A 235 -17.62 -1.24 5.65
N LEU A 236 -18.10 -0.40 4.74
CA LEU A 236 -19.50 -0.33 4.33
C LEU A 236 -19.62 -1.00 2.97
N SER A 237 -20.35 -2.11 2.87
CA SER A 237 -20.55 -2.89 1.66
C SER A 237 -22.01 -2.77 1.22
N LEU A 238 -22.23 -2.26 0.02
CA LEU A 238 -23.53 -1.96 -0.54
C LEU A 238 -23.83 -2.93 -1.69
N PHE A 239 -24.99 -3.59 -1.63
CA PHE A 239 -25.57 -4.50 -2.63
C PHE A 239 -24.77 -5.78 -2.95
N GLY A 240 -23.44 -5.73 -2.96
CA GLY A 240 -22.54 -6.89 -3.06
C GLY A 240 -21.74 -7.10 -1.79
N ASP A 241 -21.71 -8.34 -1.29
CA ASP A 241 -20.91 -8.73 -0.12
C ASP A 241 -19.46 -9.02 -0.53
N ILE A 242 -18.52 -8.39 0.16
CA ILE A 242 -17.07 -8.51 -0.04
C ILE A 242 -16.37 -9.11 1.18
N LYS A 243 -17.14 -9.58 2.16
CA LYS A 243 -16.65 -10.09 3.44
C LYS A 243 -15.72 -11.28 3.24
N GLN A 244 -16.07 -12.23 2.37
CA GLN A 244 -15.26 -13.42 2.16
C GLN A 244 -13.88 -13.06 1.57
N GLU A 245 -13.84 -12.17 0.58
CA GLU A 245 -12.62 -11.72 -0.09
C GLU A 245 -11.72 -10.95 0.87
N LEU A 246 -12.27 -10.01 1.63
CA LEU A 246 -11.50 -9.26 2.63
C LEU A 246 -11.04 -10.13 3.80
N THR A 247 -11.81 -11.16 4.15
CA THR A 247 -11.38 -12.17 5.13
C THR A 247 -10.20 -12.95 4.57
N ASN A 248 -10.30 -13.49 3.35
CA ASN A 248 -9.25 -14.24 2.67
C ASN A 248 -7.96 -13.42 2.47
N LEU A 249 -8.08 -12.11 2.34
CA LEU A 249 -6.95 -11.17 2.27
C LEU A 249 -6.43 -10.73 3.64
N GLY A 250 -6.94 -11.27 4.75
CA GLY A 250 -6.47 -10.95 6.09
C GLY A 250 -6.86 -9.55 6.61
N PHE A 251 -7.77 -8.81 5.96
CA PHE A 251 -8.26 -7.53 6.49
C PHE A 251 -9.34 -7.71 7.57
N LEU A 252 -10.07 -8.83 7.50
CA LEU A 252 -11.10 -9.20 8.47
C LEU A 252 -10.71 -10.50 9.18
N GLU A 253 -11.04 -10.58 10.47
CA GLU A 253 -10.74 -11.74 11.32
C GLU A 253 -11.75 -12.87 11.07
N ALA A 254 -11.24 -14.08 10.77
CA ALA A 254 -12.08 -15.25 10.54
C ALA A 254 -12.85 -15.63 11.83
N GLY A 255 -14.19 -15.68 11.75
CA GLY A 255 -15.04 -16.05 12.88
C GLY A 255 -15.42 -14.90 13.84
N SER A 256 -14.92 -13.69 13.63
CA SER A 256 -15.30 -12.53 14.45
C SER A 256 -16.66 -11.99 13.99
N GLN A 257 -17.67 -12.05 14.87
CA GLN A 257 -18.97 -11.37 14.66
C GLN A 257 -18.88 -9.85 14.82
N ALA A 258 -17.71 -9.29 15.09
CA ALA A 258 -17.56 -7.90 15.47
C ALA A 258 -17.64 -6.97 14.25
N GLY A 259 -18.86 -6.51 13.94
CA GLY A 259 -19.31 -5.18 13.47
C GLY A 259 -18.43 -4.25 12.61
N ARG A 260 -17.32 -4.70 12.05
CA ARG A 260 -16.37 -3.88 11.27
C ARG A 260 -16.75 -3.80 9.80
N LEU A 261 -17.45 -4.81 9.28
CA LEU A 261 -18.09 -4.77 7.98
C LEU A 261 -19.59 -4.71 8.18
N ARG A 262 -20.24 -3.73 7.55
CA ARG A 262 -21.69 -3.62 7.46
C ARG A 262 -22.10 -3.82 6.01
N HIS A 263 -22.84 -4.91 5.77
CA HIS A 263 -23.41 -5.21 4.47
C HIS A 263 -24.88 -4.76 4.42
N LEU A 264 -25.29 -4.12 3.32
CA LEU A 264 -26.66 -3.67 3.08
C LEU A 264 -27.08 -4.07 1.67
N GLU A 265 -28.13 -4.88 1.55
CA GLU A 265 -28.69 -5.29 0.26
C GLU A 265 -29.55 -4.18 -0.36
N ASP A 266 -30.40 -3.55 0.46
CA ASP A 266 -31.23 -2.40 0.07
C ASP A 266 -30.88 -1.19 0.94
N VAL A 267 -30.78 -0.04 0.29
CA VAL A 267 -30.41 1.23 0.91
C VAL A 267 -31.45 2.33 0.66
N THR A 268 -32.60 2.00 0.08
CA THR A 268 -33.66 2.96 -0.28
C THR A 268 -33.99 3.90 0.88
N ASP A 269 -34.22 3.35 2.07
CA ASP A 269 -34.64 4.10 3.26
C ASP A 269 -33.48 4.56 4.15
N VAL A 270 -32.23 4.24 3.79
CA VAL A 270 -31.05 4.63 4.57
C VAL A 270 -30.83 6.14 4.47
N VAL A 271 -30.74 6.83 5.61
CA VAL A 271 -30.45 8.26 5.68
C VAL A 271 -29.07 8.54 6.25
N ARG A 272 -28.60 9.79 6.12
CA ARG A 272 -27.27 10.21 6.60
C ARG A 272 -27.04 9.88 8.08
N ARG A 273 -28.04 10.10 8.94
CA ARG A 273 -27.96 9.81 10.37
C ARG A 273 -27.69 8.34 10.66
N ASP A 274 -28.17 7.43 9.82
CA ASP A 274 -27.93 5.99 10.00
C ASP A 274 -26.46 5.68 9.73
N VAL A 275 -25.94 6.15 8.60
CA VAL A 275 -24.53 5.95 8.19
C VAL A 275 -23.58 6.54 9.22
N GLU A 276 -23.84 7.77 9.70
CA GLU A 276 -23.08 8.41 10.76
C GLU A 276 -23.16 7.62 12.10
N GLY A 277 -24.33 7.06 12.40
CA GLY A 277 -24.59 6.28 13.62
C GLY A 277 -23.93 4.89 13.62
N TRP A 278 -23.70 4.30 12.45
CA TRP A 278 -22.99 3.01 12.33
C TRP A 278 -21.48 3.13 12.54
N GLY A 279 -20.97 4.36 12.57
CA GLY A 279 -19.58 4.67 12.81
C GLY A 279 -18.82 4.98 11.52
N PRO A 280 -17.63 5.59 11.66
CA PRO A 280 -16.83 5.98 10.50
C PRO A 280 -16.32 4.74 9.77
N PHE A 281 -16.36 4.82 8.44
CA PHE A 281 -15.86 3.79 7.54
C PHE A 281 -14.53 4.21 6.94
N ASP A 282 -13.71 3.22 6.59
CA ASP A 282 -12.43 3.40 5.90
C ASP A 282 -12.49 2.93 4.45
N LEU A 283 -13.42 2.03 4.13
CA LEU A 283 -13.70 1.53 2.79
C LEU A 283 -15.21 1.52 2.53
N VAL A 284 -15.66 2.11 1.43
CA VAL A 284 -17.02 1.93 0.90
C VAL A 284 -16.96 1.09 -0.37
N TYR A 285 -17.52 -0.11 -0.33
CA TYR A 285 -17.64 -1.01 -1.47
C TYR A 285 -19.07 -1.00 -1.98
N GLY A 286 -19.26 -0.98 -3.29
CA GLY A 286 -20.54 -1.23 -3.92
C GLY A 286 -20.38 -2.02 -5.20
N SER A 287 -21.33 -2.89 -5.51
CA SER A 287 -21.37 -3.56 -6.80
C SER A 287 -22.78 -3.59 -7.38
N THR A 288 -22.91 -3.43 -8.70
CA THR A 288 -24.16 -3.80 -9.35
C THR A 288 -24.44 -5.30 -9.13
N PRO A 289 -25.68 -5.78 -9.28
CA PRO A 289 -25.96 -7.22 -9.25
C PRO A 289 -25.16 -7.99 -10.30
N ALA A 290 -25.01 -9.30 -10.12
CA ALA A 290 -24.44 -10.15 -11.15
C ALA A 290 -25.37 -10.19 -12.38
N LEU A 291 -24.78 -10.39 -13.57
CA LEU A 291 -25.55 -10.50 -14.81
C LEU A 291 -26.57 -11.66 -14.70
N GLY A 292 -27.81 -11.42 -15.13
CA GLY A 292 -28.88 -12.43 -15.10
C GLY A 292 -29.56 -12.61 -13.73
N HIS A 293 -29.10 -11.94 -12.67
CA HIS A 293 -29.82 -11.89 -11.40
C HIS A 293 -31.00 -10.92 -11.50
N ALA A 294 -32.20 -11.37 -11.11
CA ALA A 294 -33.38 -10.52 -11.10
C ALA A 294 -33.22 -9.43 -10.04
N CYS A 295 -33.41 -8.18 -10.44
CA CYS A 295 -33.33 -7.03 -9.54
C CYS A 295 -34.54 -6.12 -9.74
N ASN A 296 -35.09 -5.62 -8.63
CA ASN A 296 -36.24 -4.70 -8.64
C ASN A 296 -35.86 -3.25 -9.01
N HIS A 297 -34.57 -2.96 -9.19
CA HIS A 297 -34.05 -1.63 -9.46
C HIS A 297 -33.33 -1.54 -10.80
N PRO A 298 -33.48 -0.43 -11.55
CA PRO A 298 -32.74 -0.19 -12.79
C PRO A 298 -31.24 -0.02 -12.52
N PRO A 299 -30.33 -0.32 -13.48
CA PRO A 299 -28.88 -0.28 -13.26
C PRO A 299 -28.35 1.04 -12.67
N GLY A 300 -28.82 2.18 -13.19
CA GLY A 300 -28.43 3.50 -12.70
C GLY A 300 -28.78 3.76 -11.22
N TRP A 301 -29.80 3.09 -10.66
CA TRP A 301 -30.15 3.23 -9.25
C TRP A 301 -28.97 2.87 -8.33
N PHE A 302 -28.24 1.79 -8.64
CA PHE A 302 -27.09 1.34 -7.85
C PHE A 302 -25.97 2.39 -7.79
N LEU A 303 -25.68 3.03 -8.93
CA LEU A 303 -24.70 4.10 -9.02
C LEU A 303 -25.12 5.30 -8.15
N PHE A 304 -26.37 5.76 -8.28
CA PHE A 304 -26.84 6.92 -7.52
C PHE A 304 -26.90 6.66 -6.03
N GLN A 305 -27.35 5.46 -5.63
CA GLN A 305 -27.38 5.07 -4.23
C GLN A 305 -25.98 4.90 -3.65
N PHE A 306 -25.06 4.29 -4.40
CA PHE A 306 -23.66 4.20 -4.01
C PHE A 306 -23.07 5.59 -3.79
N HIS A 307 -23.22 6.50 -4.76
CA HIS A 307 -22.73 7.87 -4.65
C HIS A 307 -23.35 8.59 -3.45
N ARG A 308 -24.66 8.43 -3.21
CA ARG A 308 -25.35 9.03 -2.05
C ARG A 308 -24.74 8.58 -0.71
N LEU A 309 -24.59 7.28 -0.50
CA LEU A 309 -24.04 6.73 0.75
C LEU A 309 -22.53 6.97 0.87
N LEU A 310 -21.80 7.02 -0.25
CA LEU A 310 -20.40 7.43 -0.28
C LEU A 310 -20.23 8.84 0.32
N GLN A 311 -21.11 9.79 -0.03
CA GLN A 311 -21.06 11.13 0.56
C GLN A 311 -21.44 11.14 2.05
N TYR A 312 -22.23 10.18 2.54
CA TYR A 312 -22.56 10.09 3.97
C TYR A 312 -21.42 9.47 4.79
N ALA A 313 -20.70 8.50 4.22
CA ALA A 313 -19.58 7.83 4.87
C ALA A 313 -18.26 8.61 4.78
N ARG A 314 -18.12 9.53 3.82
CA ARG A 314 -16.90 10.31 3.57
C ARG A 314 -16.52 11.12 4.83
N PRO A 315 -15.28 10.94 5.35
CA PRO A 315 -14.81 11.74 6.48
C PRO A 315 -14.77 13.24 6.16
N PRO A 316 -14.78 14.12 7.19
CA PRO A 316 -14.62 15.55 6.99
C PRO A 316 -13.32 15.87 6.23
N PRO A 317 -13.29 16.92 5.38
CA PRO A 317 -12.11 17.27 4.57
C PRO A 317 -10.83 17.53 5.36
N SER A 318 -10.95 17.90 6.64
CA SER A 318 -9.82 18.10 7.55
C SER A 318 -9.23 16.81 8.12
N SER A 319 -9.85 15.66 7.88
CA SER A 319 -9.41 14.37 8.41
C SER A 319 -8.19 13.85 7.64
N PRO A 320 -7.07 13.56 8.31
CA PRO A 320 -5.91 12.95 7.67
C PRO A 320 -6.05 11.43 7.49
N LYS A 321 -7.19 10.83 7.89
CA LYS A 321 -7.39 9.38 7.83
C LYS A 321 -7.57 8.92 6.38
N PRO A 322 -6.87 7.86 5.94
CA PRO A 322 -7.10 7.25 4.64
C PRO A 322 -8.55 6.78 4.51
N PHE A 323 -9.19 7.12 3.39
CA PHE A 323 -10.56 6.73 3.08
C PHE A 323 -10.65 6.25 1.64
N PHE A 324 -11.11 5.03 1.45
CA PHE A 324 -11.14 4.37 0.16
C PHE A 324 -12.57 4.05 -0.25
N TRP A 325 -12.79 3.94 -1.54
CA TRP A 325 -14.06 3.50 -2.09
C TRP A 325 -13.83 2.76 -3.40
N MET A 326 -14.73 1.83 -3.70
CA MET A 326 -14.72 1.06 -4.94
C MET A 326 -16.16 0.77 -5.36
N PHE A 327 -16.48 1.10 -6.60
CA PHE A 327 -17.72 0.73 -7.26
C PHE A 327 -17.43 -0.23 -8.41
N VAL A 328 -18.11 -1.37 -8.42
CA VAL A 328 -17.92 -2.45 -9.40
C VAL A 328 -19.18 -2.63 -10.23
N ASP A 329 -19.07 -2.46 -11.54
CA ASP A 329 -20.11 -2.80 -12.50
C ASP A 329 -19.83 -4.17 -13.11
N ASN A 330 -20.81 -5.07 -12.96
CA ASN A 330 -20.82 -6.40 -13.57
C ASN A 330 -21.34 -6.37 -15.01
N LEU A 331 -20.93 -5.35 -15.77
CA LEU A 331 -21.35 -5.06 -17.14
C LEU A 331 -22.85 -4.81 -17.29
N LEU A 332 -23.50 -4.30 -16.24
CA LEU A 332 -24.91 -3.89 -16.26
C LEU A 332 -25.12 -2.46 -16.72
N LEU A 333 -24.13 -1.58 -16.56
CA LEU A 333 -24.23 -0.18 -16.95
C LEU A 333 -24.05 0.01 -18.47
N THR A 334 -24.97 0.76 -19.08
CA THR A 334 -24.86 1.17 -20.49
C THR A 334 -23.71 2.16 -20.69
N ARG A 335 -23.35 2.46 -21.94
CA ARG A 335 -22.33 3.50 -22.24
C ARG A 335 -22.72 4.88 -21.69
N GLU A 336 -24.01 5.20 -21.70
CA GLU A 336 -24.51 6.45 -21.13
C GLU A 336 -24.37 6.44 -19.59
N ASP A 337 -24.76 5.34 -18.94
CA ASP A 337 -24.59 5.17 -17.49
C ASP A 337 -23.12 5.23 -17.09
N GLN A 338 -22.20 4.67 -17.89
CA GLN A 338 -20.75 4.73 -17.65
C GLN A 338 -20.22 6.16 -17.72
N ALA A 339 -20.67 6.96 -18.70
CA ALA A 339 -20.30 8.37 -18.80
C ALA A 339 -20.87 9.17 -17.60
N ILE A 340 -22.08 8.84 -17.14
CA ILE A 340 -22.65 9.42 -15.92
C ILE A 340 -21.84 8.99 -14.69
N ALA A 341 -21.48 7.71 -14.56
CA ALA A 341 -20.68 7.19 -13.47
C ALA A 341 -19.32 7.89 -13.39
N ALA A 342 -18.63 8.04 -14.52
CA ALA A 342 -17.34 8.73 -14.57
C ALA A 342 -17.44 10.19 -14.11
N ARG A 343 -18.54 10.88 -14.43
CA ARG A 343 -18.79 12.25 -13.98
C ARG A 343 -19.12 12.34 -12.48
N PHE A 344 -19.94 11.43 -11.95
CA PHE A 344 -20.31 11.42 -10.53
C PHE A 344 -19.19 10.94 -9.61
N LEU A 345 -18.35 10.03 -10.08
CA LEU A 345 -17.23 9.45 -9.33
C LEU A 345 -15.90 10.15 -9.63
N GLU A 346 -15.90 11.12 -10.55
CA GLU A 346 -14.76 11.95 -10.95
C GLU A 346 -13.54 11.13 -11.40
N THR A 347 -13.78 9.97 -12.03
CA THR A 347 -12.74 9.08 -12.54
C THR A 347 -13.28 8.20 -13.65
N GLU A 348 -12.44 7.89 -14.64
CA GLU A 348 -12.78 6.88 -15.65
C GLU A 348 -12.74 5.46 -15.06
N PRO A 349 -13.55 4.52 -15.61
CA PRO A 349 -13.48 3.12 -15.21
C PRO A 349 -12.17 2.45 -15.64
N ALA A 350 -11.73 1.50 -14.83
CA ALA A 350 -10.79 0.46 -15.22
C ALA A 350 -11.55 -0.84 -15.53
N THR A 351 -11.16 -1.53 -16.60
CA THR A 351 -11.73 -2.83 -16.94
C THR A 351 -10.82 -3.94 -16.43
N LEU A 352 -11.35 -4.82 -15.59
CA LEU A 352 -10.66 -6.04 -15.15
C LEU A 352 -11.22 -7.23 -15.91
N GLN A 353 -10.33 -8.09 -16.39
CA GLN A 353 -10.68 -9.23 -17.23
C GLN A 353 -10.06 -10.50 -16.66
N GLU A 354 -10.81 -11.60 -16.68
CA GLU A 354 -10.28 -12.96 -16.49
C GLU A 354 -10.24 -13.66 -17.84
N VAL A 355 -9.02 -13.81 -18.38
CA VAL A 355 -8.76 -14.53 -19.62
C VAL A 355 -8.11 -15.85 -19.28
N ARG A 356 -8.63 -16.97 -19.82
CA ARG A 356 -8.00 -18.29 -19.70
C ARG A 356 -7.66 -18.78 -21.11
N GLY A 357 -6.36 -18.92 -21.40
CA GLY A 357 -5.90 -19.14 -22.76
C GLY A 357 -6.21 -17.92 -23.65
N GLN A 358 -7.08 -18.10 -24.65
CA GLN A 358 -7.56 -17.03 -25.53
C GLN A 358 -9.04 -16.68 -25.31
N VAL A 359 -9.67 -17.27 -24.29
CA VAL A 359 -11.10 -17.07 -24.03
C VAL A 359 -11.27 -16.11 -22.86
N LEU A 360 -11.98 -15.02 -23.11
CA LEU A 360 -12.43 -14.10 -22.09
C LEU A 360 -13.58 -14.76 -21.31
N HIS A 361 -13.35 -15.04 -20.03
CA HIS A 361 -14.32 -15.73 -19.18
C HIS A 361 -15.23 -14.77 -18.42
N ARG A 362 -14.65 -13.69 -17.89
CA ARG A 362 -15.37 -12.71 -17.08
C ARG A 362 -14.73 -11.34 -17.23
N ALA A 363 -15.52 -10.30 -17.05
CA ALA A 363 -15.00 -8.96 -16.91
C ALA A 363 -15.89 -8.11 -16.01
N VAL A 364 -15.28 -7.11 -15.39
CA VAL A 364 -15.96 -6.09 -14.58
C VAL A 364 -15.35 -4.73 -14.89
N ARG A 365 -16.15 -3.67 -14.73
CA ARG A 365 -15.67 -2.30 -14.75
C ARG A 365 -15.60 -1.78 -13.32
N VAL A 366 -14.55 -1.05 -12.99
CA VAL A 366 -14.25 -0.62 -11.63
C VAL A 366 -13.92 0.86 -11.61
N TRP A 367 -14.58 1.59 -10.72
CA TRP A 367 -14.22 2.95 -10.32
C TRP A 367 -13.72 2.89 -8.89
N SER A 368 -12.57 3.50 -8.61
CA SER A 368 -11.96 3.41 -7.29
C SER A 368 -10.90 4.48 -7.10
N ASN A 369 -10.67 4.87 -5.84
CA ASN A 369 -9.50 5.64 -5.43
C ASN A 369 -8.39 4.78 -4.78
N ILE A 370 -8.52 3.45 -4.81
CA ILE A 370 -7.45 2.55 -4.37
C ILE A 370 -6.30 2.62 -5.38
N PRO A 371 -5.03 2.79 -4.93
CA PRO A 371 -3.90 2.84 -5.83
C PRO A 371 -3.76 1.59 -6.72
N ALA A 372 -3.18 1.76 -7.91
CA ALA A 372 -2.94 0.71 -8.91
C ALA A 372 -4.15 -0.01 -9.53
N VAL A 373 -5.39 0.34 -9.17
CA VAL A 373 -6.60 -0.17 -9.86
C VAL A 373 -6.65 0.27 -11.33
N ARG A 374 -5.90 1.31 -11.71
CA ARG A 374 -5.84 1.87 -13.07
C ARG A 374 -4.51 1.63 -13.79
N SER A 375 -3.53 0.97 -13.16
CA SER A 375 -2.17 0.86 -13.72
C SER A 375 -2.13 -0.09 -14.91
N SER A 376 -1.97 0.46 -16.12
CA SER A 376 -1.49 -0.07 -17.43
C SER A 376 -1.92 -1.47 -17.93
N ARG A 377 -2.60 -2.29 -17.14
CA ARG A 377 -3.05 -3.65 -17.46
C ARG A 377 -4.53 -3.74 -17.83
N HIS A 378 -5.14 -2.60 -18.20
CA HIS A 378 -6.56 -2.54 -18.55
C HIS A 378 -6.72 -2.35 -20.04
N SER A 379 -6.89 -3.46 -20.75
CA SER A 379 -7.36 -3.44 -22.12
C SER A 379 -8.82 -2.98 -22.13
N ALA A 380 -9.14 -1.99 -22.97
CA ALA A 380 -10.52 -1.67 -23.27
C ALA A 380 -11.19 -2.94 -23.82
N LEU A 381 -12.35 -3.29 -23.27
CA LEU A 381 -13.09 -4.46 -23.73
C LEU A 381 -13.70 -4.12 -25.09
N ALA A 382 -13.37 -4.91 -26.12
CA ALA A 382 -13.95 -4.67 -27.43
C ALA A 382 -15.46 -4.99 -27.39
N PRO A 383 -16.30 -4.25 -28.15
CA PRO A 383 -17.75 -4.49 -28.15
C PRO A 383 -18.15 -5.93 -28.51
N GLU A 384 -17.37 -6.58 -29.37
CA GLU A 384 -17.58 -7.97 -29.80
C GLU A 384 -17.26 -8.98 -28.69
N GLU A 385 -16.22 -8.71 -27.90
CA GLU A 385 -15.85 -9.50 -26.72
C GLU A 385 -16.91 -9.38 -25.62
N GLU A 386 -17.43 -8.17 -25.42
CA GLU A 386 -18.49 -7.90 -24.45
C GLU A 386 -19.78 -8.63 -24.85
N ALA A 387 -20.20 -8.52 -26.11
CA ALA A 387 -21.38 -9.22 -26.61
C ALA A 387 -21.25 -10.75 -26.48
N SER A 388 -20.06 -11.29 -26.78
CA SER A 388 -19.76 -12.72 -26.67
C SER A 388 -19.76 -13.20 -25.22
N LEU A 389 -19.22 -12.40 -24.28
CA LEU A 389 -19.30 -12.63 -22.84
C LEU A 389 -20.75 -12.66 -22.36
N LEU A 390 -21.53 -11.64 -22.71
CA LEU A 390 -22.93 -11.51 -22.30
C LEU A 390 -23.76 -12.71 -22.80
N ALA A 391 -23.52 -13.16 -24.03
CA ALA A 391 -24.15 -14.36 -24.58
C ALA A 391 -23.75 -15.63 -23.80
N HIS A 392 -22.46 -15.76 -23.46
CA HIS A 392 -21.93 -16.92 -22.74
C HIS A 392 -22.44 -17.01 -21.29
N VAL A 393 -22.51 -15.88 -20.57
CA VAL A 393 -23.01 -15.82 -19.19
C VAL A 393 -24.51 -16.12 -19.14
N THR A 394 -25.28 -15.61 -20.11
CA THR A 394 -26.73 -15.89 -20.21
C THR A 394 -27.01 -17.39 -20.42
N GLN A 395 -26.11 -18.11 -21.09
CA GLN A 395 -26.25 -19.56 -21.34
C GLN A 395 -25.76 -20.44 -20.17
N ASN A 396 -24.91 -19.92 -19.29
CA ASN A 396 -24.27 -20.68 -18.21
C ASN A 396 -24.64 -20.13 -16.82
N THR A 397 -25.63 -20.76 -16.18
CA THR A 397 -26.14 -20.36 -14.86
C THR A 397 -25.07 -20.42 -13.75
N GLU A 398 -24.09 -21.34 -13.84
CA GLU A 398 -22.97 -21.44 -12.88
C GLU A 398 -21.97 -20.27 -12.96
N LEU A 399 -21.82 -19.64 -14.12
CA LEU A 399 -20.96 -18.45 -14.28
C LEU A 399 -21.66 -17.18 -13.78
N SER A 400 -23.00 -17.15 -13.87
CA SER A 400 -23.84 -16.06 -13.36
C SER A 400 -23.86 -15.99 -11.82
N THR A 401 -23.62 -17.10 -11.12
CA THR A 401 -23.62 -17.17 -9.64
C THR A 401 -22.27 -16.90 -9.00
N ARG A 402 -21.18 -16.85 -9.78
CA ARG A 402 -19.83 -16.65 -9.23
C ARG A 402 -19.59 -15.17 -8.92
N ALA A 403 -19.29 -14.87 -7.65
CA ALA A 403 -19.15 -13.49 -7.15
C ALA A 403 -18.08 -12.69 -7.92
N SER A 404 -18.45 -11.53 -8.46
CA SER A 404 -17.53 -10.57 -9.11
C SER A 404 -16.43 -10.06 -8.18
N ALA A 405 -16.72 -10.12 -6.89
CA ALA A 405 -15.79 -9.95 -5.78
C ALA A 405 -14.44 -10.67 -5.98
N SER A 406 -14.41 -11.86 -6.59
CA SER A 406 -13.16 -12.59 -6.82
C SER A 406 -12.20 -11.90 -7.80
N LEU A 407 -12.73 -11.16 -8.79
CA LEU A 407 -11.90 -10.45 -9.79
C LEU A 407 -11.27 -9.18 -9.22
N VAL A 408 -11.94 -8.56 -8.26
CA VAL A 408 -11.47 -7.33 -7.59
C VAL A 408 -10.69 -7.62 -6.32
N LYS A 409 -10.59 -8.89 -5.89
CA LYS A 409 -9.90 -9.27 -4.65
C LYS A 409 -8.50 -8.65 -4.57
N ASN A 410 -7.68 -8.81 -5.59
CA ASN A 410 -6.28 -8.34 -5.53
C ASN A 410 -6.16 -6.81 -5.64
N CYS A 411 -7.20 -6.12 -6.09
CA CYS A 411 -7.27 -4.66 -6.05
C CYS A 411 -7.26 -4.09 -4.63
N PHE A 412 -7.56 -4.91 -3.60
CA PHE A 412 -7.49 -4.47 -2.20
C PHE A 412 -6.12 -4.66 -1.55
N LEU A 413 -5.17 -5.35 -2.18
CA LEU A 413 -3.83 -5.60 -1.62
C LEU A 413 -3.07 -4.31 -1.24
N PRO A 414 -3.14 -3.20 -2.02
CA PRO A 414 -2.54 -1.92 -1.62
C PRO A 414 -3.02 -1.39 -0.27
N LEU A 415 -4.21 -1.80 0.21
CA LEU A 415 -4.72 -1.40 1.51
C LEU A 415 -3.85 -1.92 2.68
N ARG A 416 -3.00 -2.93 2.46
CA ARG A 416 -1.99 -3.41 3.43
C ARG A 416 -0.97 -2.33 3.82
N GLU A 417 -0.82 -1.26 3.04
CA GLU A 417 0.03 -0.12 3.42
C GLU A 417 -0.60 0.81 4.46
N TYR A 418 -1.92 0.69 4.70
CA TYR A 418 -2.71 1.62 5.49
C TYR A 418 -3.37 0.99 6.73
N PHE A 419 -3.80 -0.27 6.63
CA PHE A 419 -4.58 -0.95 7.68
C PHE A 419 -3.90 -2.20 8.20
N SER A 420 -4.30 -2.62 9.41
CA SER A 420 -3.73 -3.80 10.05
C SER A 420 -4.12 -5.05 9.27
N TYR A 421 -3.24 -6.04 9.29
CA TYR A 421 -3.40 -7.30 8.57
C TYR A 421 -3.31 -8.48 9.54
N PHE A 422 -4.31 -9.35 9.50
CA PHE A 422 -4.35 -10.59 10.26
C PHE A 422 -3.73 -11.71 9.42
N SER A 423 -2.57 -12.22 9.84
CA SER A 423 -1.95 -13.36 9.17
C SER A 423 -2.85 -14.59 9.28
N GLN A 424 -3.34 -15.08 8.15
CA GLN A 424 -4.02 -16.37 8.09
C GLN A 424 -3.04 -17.56 8.23
N ASN A 425 -1.75 -17.33 7.98
CA ASN A 425 -0.70 -18.32 8.17
C ASN A 425 -0.05 -18.12 9.55
N SER A 426 -0.67 -18.72 10.56
CA SER A 426 0.02 -19.18 11.76
C SER A 426 0.21 -20.69 11.66
N LEU A 427 0.82 -21.15 10.57
CA LEU A 427 1.44 -22.48 10.56
C LEU A 427 2.87 -22.29 11.07
N PRO A 428 3.31 -23.01 12.12
CA PRO A 428 4.71 -22.96 12.54
C PRO A 428 5.56 -23.51 11.39
N LEU A 429 6.43 -22.67 10.83
CA LEU A 429 7.57 -23.13 10.05
C LEU A 429 8.55 -23.84 11.01
N TYR A 430 8.21 -25.06 11.39
CA TYR A 430 9.11 -26.02 12.00
C TYR A 430 8.76 -27.42 11.50
N LYS A 431 9.64 -27.96 10.66
CA LYS A 431 10.26 -29.26 10.88
C LYS A 431 11.72 -29.19 10.46
#